data_AF-A0A962LVJ1-F1
#
_entry.id   AF-A0A962LVJ1-F1
#
_cell.length_a   1.000
_cell.length_b   1.000
_cell.length_c   1.000
_cell.angle_alpha   90.00
_cell.angle_beta   90.00
_cell.angle_gamma   90.00
#
_symmetry.space_group_name_H-M   'P 1'
#
loop_
_entity.id
_entity.type
_entity.pdbx_description
1 polymer ?
#
loop_
_entity_poly.entity_id
_entity_poly.type
_entity_poly.pdbx_seq_one_letter_code
_entity_poly.pdbx_strand_id
1 'polypeptide(L)'
;MSLVRRYVAVLVVALALPGLAYIIYTWRLEAIVQHPQLPVAFEHGDHRTVPCADCHHNFLDETGGGACYNCHKLTPEIAANMEATFHDFCRGCHVRTRGEGEDSGPLRECSLCHH
;
A
#
# COMPACT_ATOMS: atom_id res chain seq x y z
N MET A 1 -38.09 32.97 -10.44
CA MET A 1 -37.72 31.92 -9.46
C MET A 1 -37.77 32.53 -8.07
N SER A 2 -38.65 32.07 -7.17
CA SER A 2 -38.78 32.66 -5.83
C SER A 2 -37.49 32.47 -5.02
N LEU A 3 -37.18 33.44 -4.16
CA LEU A 3 -36.00 33.44 -3.29
C LEU A 3 -35.88 32.13 -2.49
N VAL A 4 -37.01 31.62 -2.02
CA VAL A 4 -37.14 30.34 -1.30
C VAL A 4 -36.64 29.16 -2.12
N ARG A 5 -36.97 29.08 -3.42
CA ARG A 5 -36.52 27.98 -4.29
C ARG A 5 -35.00 27.99 -4.49
N ARG A 6 -34.38 29.17 -4.50
CA ARG A 6 -32.91 29.30 -4.56
C ARG A 6 -32.25 28.85 -3.26
N TYR A 7 -32.79 29.24 -2.10
CA TYR A 7 -32.28 28.78 -0.80
C TYR A 7 -32.39 27.27 -0.63
N VAL A 8 -33.54 26.68 -0.97
CA VAL A 8 -33.73 25.23 -0.91
C VAL A 8 -32.75 24.51 -1.83
N ALA A 9 -32.55 25.00 -3.07
CA ALA A 9 -31.59 24.40 -3.99
C ALA A 9 -30.15 24.46 -3.45
N VAL A 10 -29.73 25.60 -2.86
CA VAL A 10 -28.40 25.73 -2.26
C VAL A 10 -28.23 24.78 -1.07
N LEU A 11 -29.24 24.67 -0.19
CA LEU A 11 -29.20 23.75 0.95
C LEU A 11 -29.11 22.28 0.50
N VAL A 12 -29.88 21.90 -0.53
CA VAL A 12 -29.82 20.54 -1.09
C VAL A 12 -28.44 20.24 -1.65
N VAL A 13 -27.84 21.16 -2.42
CA VAL A 13 -26.49 20.98 -2.96
C VAL A 13 -25.44 20.93 -1.84
N ALA A 14 -25.56 21.81 -0.85
CA ALA A 14 -24.65 21.87 0.29
C ALA A 14 -24.65 20.59 1.13
N LEU A 15 -25.76 19.83 1.14
CA LEU A 15 -25.85 18.53 1.81
C LEU A 15 -25.49 17.35 0.89
N ALA A 16 -25.87 17.43 -0.39
CA ALA A 16 -25.63 16.36 -1.35
C ALA A 16 -24.15 16.18 -1.68
N LEU A 17 -23.38 17.27 -1.80
CA LEU A 17 -21.94 17.20 -2.09
C LEU A 17 -21.11 16.49 -1.01
N PRO A 18 -21.19 16.84 0.28
CA PRO A 18 -20.47 16.12 1.33
C PRO A 18 -20.97 14.68 1.49
N GLY A 19 -22.27 14.43 1.30
CA GLY A 19 -22.82 13.08 1.29
C GLY A 19 -22.23 12.20 0.19
N LEU A 20 -22.17 12.71 -1.04
CA LEU A 20 -21.53 12.04 -2.17
C LEU A 20 -20.04 11.83 -1.92
N ALA A 21 -19.33 12.84 -1.39
CA ALA A 21 -17.91 12.73 -1.08
C ALA A 21 -17.63 11.64 -0.04
N TYR A 22 -18.47 11.52 1.01
CA TYR A 22 -18.35 10.47 2.01
C TYR A 22 -18.59 9.07 1.44
N ILE A 23 -19.59 8.91 0.57
CA ILE A 23 -19.85 7.65 -0.14
C ILE A 23 -18.64 7.26 -1.00
N ILE A 24 -18.14 8.18 -1.82
CA ILE A 24 -16.94 7.94 -2.65
C ILE A 24 -15.74 7.57 -1.78
N TYR A 25 -15.56 8.26 -0.65
CA TYR A 25 -14.46 8.00 0.29
C TYR A 25 -14.54 6.58 0.85
N THR A 26 -15.70 6.17 1.38
CA THR A 26 -15.89 4.81 1.94
C THR A 26 -15.70 3.72 0.88
N TRP A 27 -16.25 3.90 -0.32
CA TRP A 27 -16.03 2.97 -1.43
C TRP A 27 -14.56 2.87 -1.82
N ARG A 28 -13.83 3.98 -1.83
CA ARG A 28 -12.39 3.98 -2.10
C ARG A 28 -11.63 3.16 -1.05
N LEU A 29 -11.94 3.35 0.24
CA LEU A 29 -11.28 2.61 1.32
C LEU A 29 -11.53 1.11 1.20
N GLU A 30 -12.77 0.72 0.93
CA GLU A 30 -13.13 -0.68 0.72
C GLU A 30 -12.40 -1.26 -0.50
N ALA A 31 -12.38 -0.54 -1.62
CA ALA A 31 -11.68 -0.97 -2.83
C ALA A 31 -10.18 -1.19 -2.59
N ILE A 32 -9.52 -0.34 -1.81
CA ILE A 32 -8.10 -0.48 -1.45
C ILE A 32 -7.85 -1.77 -0.65
N VAL A 33 -8.68 -2.05 0.35
CA VAL A 33 -8.53 -3.25 1.18
C VAL A 33 -8.85 -4.52 0.41
N GLN A 34 -9.81 -4.47 -0.52
CA GLN A 34 -10.20 -5.63 -1.32
C GLN A 34 -9.31 -5.84 -2.56
N HIS A 35 -8.50 -4.87 -2.95
CA HIS A 35 -7.65 -4.99 -4.14
C HIS A 35 -6.71 -6.20 -4.01
N PRO A 36 -6.70 -7.13 -4.97
CA PRO A 36 -5.81 -8.28 -4.93
C PRO A 36 -4.36 -7.80 -5.03
N GLN A 37 -3.44 -8.52 -4.38
CA GLN A 37 -2.02 -8.24 -4.50
C GLN A 37 -1.49 -8.86 -5.79
N LEU A 38 -0.65 -8.12 -6.50
CA LEU A 38 0.13 -8.73 -7.57
C LEU A 38 1.09 -9.72 -6.91
N PRO A 39 1.15 -10.98 -7.37
CA PRO A 39 2.11 -11.93 -6.84
C PRO A 39 3.52 -11.36 -6.99
N VAL A 40 4.35 -11.61 -5.99
CA VAL A 40 5.77 -11.28 -6.02
C VAL A 40 6.53 -12.58 -5.88
N ALA A 41 7.46 -12.82 -6.80
CA ALA A 41 8.40 -13.91 -6.65
C ALA A 41 9.45 -13.52 -5.61
N PHE A 42 9.47 -14.27 -4.52
CA PHE A 42 10.43 -14.07 -3.44
C PHE A 42 11.06 -15.40 -3.05
N GLU A 43 12.33 -15.57 -3.40
CA GLU A 43 13.11 -16.73 -3.05
C GLU A 43 14.00 -16.42 -1.84
N HIS A 44 13.82 -17.17 -0.75
CA HIS A 44 14.62 -16.98 0.46
C HIS A 44 16.08 -17.36 0.22
N GLY A 45 16.34 -18.30 -0.69
CA GLY A 45 17.71 -18.69 -1.07
C GLY A 45 18.57 -17.51 -1.54
N ASP A 46 17.98 -16.59 -2.29
CA ASP A 46 18.66 -15.39 -2.83
C ASP A 46 18.94 -14.33 -1.75
N HIS A 47 18.26 -14.41 -0.60
CA HIS A 47 18.35 -13.44 0.49
C HIS A 47 19.05 -14.00 1.74
N ARG A 48 19.67 -15.17 1.66
CA ARG A 48 20.28 -15.88 2.80
C ARG A 48 21.38 -15.11 3.55
N THR A 49 21.94 -14.08 2.94
CA THR A 49 22.97 -13.22 3.56
C THR A 49 22.37 -12.00 4.26
N VAL A 50 21.07 -11.75 4.09
CA VAL A 50 20.33 -10.68 4.77
C VAL A 50 19.84 -11.20 6.13
N PRO A 51 20.10 -10.49 7.24
CA PRO A 51 19.54 -10.84 8.54
C PRO A 51 18.02 -11.01 8.48
N CYS A 52 17.48 -12.09 9.05
CA CYS A 52 16.05 -12.39 8.99
C CYS A 52 15.19 -11.21 9.51
N ALA A 53 15.66 -10.55 10.56
CA ALA A 53 14.99 -9.43 11.21
C ALA A 53 14.97 -8.14 10.38
N ASP A 54 15.79 -8.02 9.33
CA ASP A 54 15.76 -6.86 8.44
C ASP A 54 14.49 -6.87 7.58
N CYS A 55 13.98 -8.05 7.22
CA CYS A 55 12.70 -8.24 6.54
C CYS A 55 11.57 -8.54 7.53
N HIS A 56 11.77 -9.53 8.39
CA HIS A 56 10.86 -9.88 9.48
C HIS A 56 11.11 -9.00 10.70
N HIS A 57 10.93 -7.69 10.54
CA HIS A 57 11.08 -6.73 11.64
C HIS A 57 10.12 -7.04 12.80
N ASN A 58 9.03 -7.75 12.52
CA ASN A 58 8.10 -8.29 13.50
C ASN A 58 8.73 -9.27 14.51
N PHE A 59 9.90 -9.84 14.20
CA PHE A 59 10.66 -10.65 15.16
C PHE A 59 11.30 -9.81 16.27
N LEU A 60 11.51 -8.52 16.05
CA LEU A 60 12.12 -7.62 17.04
C LEU A 60 11.08 -6.99 17.97
N ASP A 61 9.87 -6.73 17.46
CA ASP A 61 8.80 -6.06 18.22
C ASP A 61 7.71 -7.03 18.72
N GLU A 62 7.87 -8.33 18.45
CA GLU A 62 6.97 -9.42 18.86
C GLU A 62 5.52 -9.26 18.37
N THR A 63 5.28 -8.44 17.35
CA THR A 63 3.92 -8.11 16.85
C THR A 63 3.23 -9.25 16.08
N GLY A 64 3.91 -10.39 15.88
CA GLY A 64 3.30 -11.61 15.35
C GLY A 64 4.19 -12.33 14.33
N GLY A 65 3.57 -13.12 13.46
CA GLY A 65 4.24 -13.87 12.39
C GLY A 65 3.34 -14.11 11.18
N GLY A 66 3.94 -14.50 10.06
CA GLY A 66 3.24 -14.75 8.80
C GLY A 66 3.67 -13.80 7.67
N ALA A 67 2.84 -13.71 6.64
CA ALA A 67 3.12 -12.88 5.47
C ALA A 67 3.00 -11.38 5.81
N CYS A 68 3.80 -10.55 5.13
CA CYS A 68 3.86 -9.09 5.34
C CYS A 68 2.47 -8.45 5.27
N TYR A 69 1.62 -8.93 4.36
CA TYR A 69 0.28 -8.41 4.12
C TYR A 69 -0.69 -8.59 5.29
N ASN A 70 -0.40 -9.49 6.25
CA ASN A 70 -1.24 -9.66 7.44
C ASN A 70 -1.31 -8.36 8.26
N CYS A 71 -0.21 -7.60 8.32
CA CYS A 71 -0.15 -6.30 8.98
C CYS A 71 -0.25 -5.16 7.95
N HIS A 72 0.45 -5.26 6.83
CA HIS A 72 0.51 -4.18 5.84
C HIS A 72 -0.76 -4.01 4.98
N LYS A 73 -1.81 -4.82 5.22
CA LYS A 73 -3.16 -4.64 4.66
C LYS A 73 -4.24 -4.48 5.72
N LEU A 74 -3.86 -4.36 7.00
CA LEU A 74 -4.78 -4.51 8.12
C LEU A 74 -5.87 -3.43 8.16
N THR A 75 -5.52 -2.20 7.81
CA THR A 75 -6.46 -1.08 7.73
C THR A 75 -6.39 -0.40 6.36
N PRO A 76 -7.44 0.33 5.93
CA PRO A 76 -7.40 1.08 4.68
C PRO A 76 -6.24 2.07 4.59
N GLU A 77 -5.87 2.70 5.70
CA GLU A 77 -4.77 3.67 5.76
C GLU A 77 -3.41 3.01 5.53
N ILE A 78 -3.19 1.83 6.11
CA ILE A 78 -1.96 1.06 5.90
C ILE A 78 -1.94 0.49 4.48
N ALA A 79 -3.04 -0.13 4.06
CA ALA A 79 -3.18 -0.73 2.73
C ALA A 79 -2.99 0.30 1.60
N ALA A 80 -3.45 1.54 1.80
CA ALA A 80 -3.28 2.62 0.82
C ALA A 80 -1.82 3.00 0.57
N ASN A 81 -0.92 2.74 1.52
CA ASN A 81 0.51 3.01 1.40
C ASN A 81 1.34 1.76 1.06
N MET A 82 0.71 0.58 1.03
CA MET A 82 1.38 -0.70 0.88
C MET A 82 2.32 -0.75 -0.34
N GLU A 83 1.85 -0.29 -1.50
CA GLU A 83 2.63 -0.27 -2.73
C GLU A 83 3.93 0.55 -2.56
N ALA A 84 3.81 1.77 -2.04
CA ALA A 84 4.96 2.62 -1.79
C ALA A 84 5.89 2.00 -0.75
N THR A 85 5.34 1.48 0.36
CA THR A 85 6.12 0.85 1.43
C THR A 85 6.95 -0.32 0.91
N PHE A 86 6.37 -1.26 0.16
CA PHE A 86 7.13 -2.41 -0.35
C PHE A 86 8.09 -2.03 -1.46
N HIS A 87 7.74 -1.10 -2.35
CA HIS A 87 8.70 -0.63 -3.36
C HIS A 87 9.87 0.10 -2.71
N ASP A 88 9.64 1.01 -1.77
CA ASP A 88 10.73 1.70 -1.09
C ASP A 88 11.60 0.74 -0.28
N PHE A 89 11.00 -0.27 0.34
CA PHE A 89 11.73 -1.28 1.10
C PHE A 89 12.54 -2.23 0.19
N CYS A 90 11.87 -3.00 -0.68
CA CYS A 90 12.50 -4.03 -1.50
C CYS A 90 13.44 -3.41 -2.55
N ARG A 91 12.93 -2.49 -3.36
CA ARG A 91 13.73 -1.83 -4.41
C ARG A 91 14.78 -0.91 -3.80
N GLY A 92 14.48 -0.24 -2.69
CA GLY A 92 15.47 0.61 -2.02
C GLY A 92 16.67 -0.18 -1.49
N CYS A 93 16.44 -1.40 -0.97
CA CYS A 93 17.52 -2.33 -0.65
C CYS A 93 18.35 -2.67 -1.89
N HIS A 94 17.71 -3.16 -2.96
CA HIS A 94 18.41 -3.52 -4.20
C HIS A 94 19.22 -2.36 -4.80
N VAL A 95 18.66 -1.14 -4.79
CA VAL A 95 19.35 0.06 -5.29
C VAL A 95 20.61 0.37 -4.47
N ARG A 96 20.55 0.27 -3.14
CA ARG A 96 21.74 0.48 -2.30
C ARG A 96 22.80 -0.58 -2.54
N THR A 97 22.43 -1.85 -2.50
CA THR A 97 23.34 -2.98 -2.75
C THR A 97 24.03 -2.83 -4.10
N ARG A 98 23.28 -2.46 -5.15
CA ARG A 98 23.87 -2.17 -6.47
C ARG A 98 24.83 -0.97 -6.44
N GLY A 99 24.47 0.07 -5.70
CA GLY A 99 25.28 1.27 -5.54
C GLY A 99 26.61 1.00 -4.81
N GLU A 100 26.63 -0.01 -3.94
CA GLU A 100 27.83 -0.51 -3.25
C GLU A 100 28.71 -1.39 -4.16
N GLY A 101 28.28 -1.65 -5.40
CA GLY A 101 29.01 -2.46 -6.37
C GLY A 101 28.74 -3.95 -6.27
N GLU A 102 27.75 -4.36 -5.48
CA GLU A 102 27.37 -5.75 -5.27
C GLU A 102 26.27 -6.20 -6.24
N ASP A 103 26.14 -7.52 -6.38
CA ASP A 103 24.99 -8.11 -7.07
C ASP A 103 23.72 -7.88 -6.26
N SER A 104 22.67 -7.44 -6.94
CA SER A 104 21.39 -7.07 -6.35
C SER A 104 20.24 -7.67 -7.14
N GLY A 105 19.07 -7.74 -6.51
CA GLY A 105 17.83 -8.05 -7.22
C GLY A 105 17.40 -6.98 -8.23
N PRO A 106 16.21 -7.15 -8.84
CA PRO A 106 15.70 -6.26 -9.87
C PRO A 106 15.48 -4.81 -9.40
N LEU A 107 15.69 -3.83 -10.29
CA LEU A 107 15.69 -2.40 -9.94
C LEU A 107 14.57 -1.57 -10.56
N ARG A 108 14.21 -1.82 -11.83
CA ARG A 108 13.35 -0.91 -12.62
C ARG A 108 12.42 -1.63 -13.61
N GLU A 109 12.22 -2.93 -13.46
CA GLU A 109 11.32 -3.70 -14.32
C GLU A 109 10.32 -4.47 -13.45
N CYS A 110 9.04 -4.10 -13.58
CA CYS A 110 7.98 -4.60 -12.71
C CYS A 110 7.83 -6.12 -12.79
N SER A 111 7.94 -6.68 -14.01
CA SER A 111 7.81 -8.12 -14.30
C SER A 111 8.90 -8.99 -13.70
N LEU A 112 10.06 -8.41 -13.35
CA LEU A 112 11.13 -9.19 -12.71
C LEU A 112 10.85 -9.46 -11.23
N CYS A 113 9.94 -8.70 -10.61
CA CYS A 113 9.44 -8.97 -9.27
C CYS A 113 8.04 -9.60 -9.30
N HIS A 114 7.19 -9.17 -10.24
CA HIS A 114 5.79 -9.58 -10.34
C HIS A 114 5.55 -10.56 -11.48
N HIS A 115 5.62 -11.86 -11.20
CA HIS A 115 5.40 -12.93 -12.17
C HIS A 115 4.81 -14.20 -11.54
#